data_AF-A0A522D5L7-F1
#
_entry.id   AF-A0A522D5L7-F1
#
_cell.length_a   1.000
_cell.length_b   1.000
_cell.length_c   1.000
_cell.angle_alpha   90.00
_cell.angle_beta   90.00
_cell.angle_gamma   90.00
#
_symmetry.space_group_name_H-M   'P 1'
#
loop_
_entity.id
_entity.type
_entity.pdbx_description
1 polymer ?
#
loop_
_entity_poly.entity_id
_entity_poly.type
_entity_poly.pdbx_seq_one_letter_code
_entity_poly.pdbx_strand_id
1 'polypeptide(L)' 'MATRPFPSFLIYIDGAGEYRWHYQASNTKIIADSGEGYKRREDCERGIEIMQQSANAEVWETQAVTDRRR' A
#
# COMPACT_ATOMS: atom_id res chain seq x y z
N MET A 1 9.67 -24.27 1.40
CA MET A 1 8.99 -23.03 1.83
C MET A 1 8.93 -22.11 0.63
N ALA A 2 7.78 -21.55 0.28
CA ALA A 2 7.69 -20.64 -0.86
C ALA A 2 8.35 -19.30 -0.49
N THR A 3 9.40 -18.92 -1.23
CA THR A 3 10.02 -17.60 -1.09
C THR A 3 9.14 -16.59 -1.80
N ARG A 4 8.65 -15.59 -1.07
CA ARG A 4 7.85 -14.51 -1.65
C ARG A 4 8.73 -13.66 -2.59
N PRO A 5 8.26 -13.31 -3.80
CA PRO A 5 8.99 -12.41 -4.69
C PRO A 5 8.98 -10.98 -4.13
N PHE A 6 10.05 -10.22 -4.36
CA PHE A 6 10.14 -8.80 -4.00
C PHE A 6 10.55 -7.94 -5.21
N PRO A 7 10.05 -6.71 -5.32
CA PRO A 7 8.99 -6.11 -4.50
C PRO A 7 7.61 -6.73 -4.83
N SER A 8 6.72 -6.81 -3.84
CA SER A 8 5.38 -7.36 -4.06
C SER A 8 4.36 -6.87 -3.04
N PHE A 9 3.07 -7.03 -3.36
CA PHE A 9 1.96 -6.86 -2.43
C PHE A 9 1.75 -8.14 -1.61
N LEU A 10 1.58 -7.99 -0.29
CA LEU A 10 1.14 -9.04 0.62
C LEU A 10 -0.30 -8.78 0.96
N ILE A 11 -1.19 -9.74 0.75
CA ILE A 11 -2.51 -9.74 1.37
C ILE A 11 -2.44 -10.57 2.64
N TYR A 12 -2.98 -10.07 3.74
CA TYR A 12 -3.10 -10.78 5.00
C TYR A 12 -4.41 -10.41 5.70
N ILE A 13 -4.78 -11.20 6.72
CA ILE A 13 -5.93 -10.92 7.58
C ILE A 13 -5.42 -10.41 8.92
N ASP A 14 -5.96 -9.28 9.38
CA ASP A 14 -5.59 -8.69 10.66
C ASP A 14 -6.31 -9.37 11.85
N GLY A 15 -6.03 -8.89 13.07
CA GLY A 15 -6.66 -9.42 14.28
C GLY A 15 -8.19 -9.20 14.36
N ALA A 16 -8.75 -8.30 13.55
CA ALA A 16 -10.18 -8.03 13.47
C ALA A 16 -10.88 -8.87 12.38
N GLY A 17 -10.14 -9.75 11.69
CA GLY A 17 -10.68 -10.56 10.60
C GLY A 17 -10.85 -9.78 9.29
N GLU A 18 -10.20 -8.62 9.15
CA GLU A 18 -10.26 -7.79 7.95
C GLU A 18 -9.08 -8.08 7.03
N TYR A 19 -9.32 -8.08 5.72
CA TYR A 19 -8.29 -8.17 4.71
C TYR A 19 -7.52 -6.85 4.64
N ARG A 20 -6.20 -6.93 4.64
CA ARG A 20 -5.29 -5.80 4.48
C ARG A 20 -4.18 -6.14 3.52
N TRP A 21 -3.54 -5.12 2.97
CA TRP A 21 -2.36 -5.32 2.14
C TRP A 21 -1.17 -4.44 2.54
N HIS A 22 0.02 -4.95 2.27
CA HIS A 22 1.29 -4.22 2.39
C HIS A 22 2.12 -4.36 1.13
N TYR A 23 2.66 -3.24 0.66
CA TYR A 23 3.68 -3.23 -0.37
C TYR A 23 5.07 -3.23 0.29
N GLN A 24 5.84 -4.27 0.02
CA GLN A 24 7.20 -4.41 0.52
C GLN A 24 8.21 -4.23 -0.59
N ALA A 25 9.18 -3.34 -0.36
CA ALA A 25 10.29 -3.09 -1.26
C ALA A 25 11.29 -4.26 -1.25
N SER A 26 12.27 -4.21 -2.16
CA SER A 26 13.37 -5.20 -2.24
C SER A 26 14.21 -5.31 -0.96
N ASN A 27 14.22 -4.25 -0.15
CA ASN A 27 14.88 -4.21 1.16
C ASN A 27 13.98 -4.71 2.31
N THR A 28 12.88 -5.41 1.98
CA THR A 28 11.87 -5.97 2.89
C THR A 28 11.12 -4.98 3.77
N LYS A 29 11.34 -3.67 3.59
CA LYS A 29 10.60 -2.64 4.30
C LYS A 29 9.22 -2.42 3.67
N ILE A 30 8.23 -2.21 4.53
CA ILE A 30 6.89 -1.75 4.11
C ILE A 30 7.02 -0.28 3.71
N ILE A 31 6.58 0.03 2.50
CA ILE A 31 6.59 1.39 1.95
C ILE A 31 5.20 1.92 1.60
N ALA A 32 4.20 1.03 1.51
CA ALA A 32 2.79 1.39 1.44
C ALA A 32 1.94 0.30 2.10
N ASP A 33 0.79 0.70 2.61
CA ASP A 33 -0.23 -0.18 3.20
C ASP A 33 -1.63 0.22 2.73
N SER A 34 -2.62 -0.62 3.02
CA SER A 34 -4.00 -0.39 2.60
C SER A 34 -4.67 0.82 3.26
N GLY A 35 -4.15 1.33 4.39
CA GLY A 35 -4.76 2.38 5.20
C GLY A 35 -6.02 1.94 5.95
N GLU A 36 -6.82 1.05 5.35
CA GLU A 36 -8.08 0.54 5.87
C GLU A 36 -8.15 -0.99 5.82
N GLY A 37 -9.04 -1.58 6.60
CA GLY A 37 -9.39 -3.00 6.56
C GLY A 37 -10.58 -3.27 5.65
N TYR A 38 -10.48 -4.29 4.81
CA TYR A 38 -11.54 -4.71 3.90
C TYR A 38 -12.30 -5.92 4.44
N LYS A 39 -13.62 -5.96 4.27
CA LYS A 39 -14.44 -7.14 4.65
C LYS A 39 -14.33 -8.29 3.66
N ARG A 40 -14.01 -8.01 2.39
CA ARG A 40 -13.89 -9.00 1.32
C ARG A 40 -12.52 -8.94 0.68
N ARG A 41 -12.04 -10.11 0.24
CA ARG A 41 -10.77 -10.23 -0.47
C ARG A 41 -10.76 -9.43 -1.78
N GLU A 42 -11.87 -9.44 -2.52
CA GLU A 42 -12.02 -8.71 -3.79
C GLU A 42 -11.82 -7.20 -3.62
N ASP A 43 -12.34 -6.63 -2.52
CA ASP A 43 -12.16 -5.21 -2.21
C ASP A 43 -10.67 -4.90 -1.91
N CYS A 44 -9.98 -5.82 -1.22
CA CYS A 44 -8.55 -5.72 -0.97
C CYS A 44 -7.72 -5.80 -2.26
N GLU A 45 -8.07 -6.72 -3.17
CA GLU A 45 -7.42 -6.85 -4.47
C GLU A 45 -7.65 -5.60 -5.33
N ARG A 46 -8.86 -5.04 -5.32
CA ARG A 46 -9.17 -3.78 -6.00
C ARG A 46 -8.35 -2.60 -5.45
N GLY A 47 -8.11 -2.55 -4.13
CA GLY A 47 -7.21 -1.56 -3.54
C GLY A 47 -5.78 -1.65 -4.10
N ILE A 48 -5.28 -2.86 -4.32
CA ILE A 48 -3.97 -3.10 -4.95
C ILE A 48 -3.98 -2.64 -6.42
N GLU A 49 -5.05 -2.96 -7.17
CA GLU A 49 -5.18 -2.54 -8.57
C GLU A 49 -5.14 -1.01 -8.71
N ILE A 50 -5.85 -0.29 -7.84
CA ILE A 50 -5.84 1.17 -7.81
C ILE A 50 -4.43 1.69 -7.56
N MET A 51 -3.72 1.11 -6.59
CA MET A 51 -2.33 1.50 -6.26
C MET A 51 -1.37 1.24 -7.43
N GLN A 52 -1.56 0.16 -8.17
CA GLN A 52 -0.76 -0.14 -9.37
C GLN A 52 -1.03 0.89 -10.49
N GLN A 53 -2.28 1.36 -10.61
CA GLN A 53 -2.68 2.36 -11.61
C GLN A 53 -2.28 3.78 -11.22
N SER A 54 -2.10 4.07 -9.92
CA SER A 54 -1.77 5.40 -9.42
C SER A 54 -0.29 5.79 -9.56
N ALA A 55 0.51 5.00 -10.28
CA ALA A 55 1.95 5.24 -10.45
C ALA A 55 2.30 6.62 -11.01
N ASN A 56 1.39 7.23 -11.77
CA ASN A 56 1.54 8.57 -12.35
C ASN A 56 0.62 9.62 -11.71
N ALA A 57 0.07 9.35 -10.53
CA ALA A 57 -0.76 10.32 -9.82
C ALA A 57 0.06 11.57 -9.44
N GLU A 58 -0.58 12.74 -9.53
CA GLU A 58 0.06 14.00 -9.18
C GLU A 58 0.37 14.05 -7.68
N VAL A 59 1.58 14.53 -7.34
CA VAL A 59 2.00 14.73 -5.95
C VAL A 59 1.63 16.14 -5.53
N TRP A 60 0.75 16.25 -4.53
CA TRP A 60 0.35 17.53 -3.96
C TRP A 60 0.98 17.74 -2.58
N GLU A 61 1.46 18.95 -2.32
CA GLU A 61 2.13 19.34 -1.07
C GLU A 61 1.36 20.44 -0.35
N THR A 62 1.31 20.36 0.98
CA THR A 62 0.68 21.41 1.80
C THR A 62 1.50 22.70 1.79
N GLN A 63 0.86 23.84 2.04
CA GLN A 63 1.54 25.14 2.12
C GLN A 63 2.71 25.14 3.13
N ALA A 64 2.52 24.48 4.28
CA ALA A 64 3.56 24.37 5.31
C ALA A 64 4.81 23.60 4.83
N VAL A 65 4.65 22.64 3.90
CA VAL A 65 5.78 21.93 3.28
C VAL A 65 6.49 22.85 2.28
N THR A 66 5.73 23.59 1.48
CA THR A 66 6.26 24.56 0.51
C THR A 66 7.08 25.66 1.18
N ASP A 67 6.60 26.19 2.30
CA ASP A 67 7.27 27.29 3.02
C ASP A 67 8.61 26.85 3.64
N ARG A 68 8.76 25.58 4.03
CA ARG A 68 10.02 25.04 4.60
C ARG A 68 11.10 24.77 3.55
N ARG A 69 10.75 24.78 2.26
CA ARG A 69 11.71 24.59 1.15
C ARG A 69 12.34 25.90 0.67
N ARG A 70 11.78 27.04 1.08
CA ARG A 70 12.34 28.37 0.82
C ARG A 70 13.33 28.77 1.89
#